data_AF-A0A7C4XW35-F1
#
_entry.id   AF-A0A7C4XW35-F1
#
_cell.length_a   1.000
_cell.length_b   1.000
_cell.length_c   1.000
_cell.angle_alpha   90.00
_cell.angle_beta   90.00
_cell.angle_gamma   90.00
#
_symmetry.space_group_name_H-M   'P 1'
#
loop_
_entity.id
_entity.type
_entity.pdbx_description
1 polymer ?
#
loop_
_entity_poly.entity_id
_entity_poly.type
_entity_poly.pdbx_seq_one_letter_code
_entity_poly.pdbx_strand_id
1 'polypeptide(L)' 'MTTQPPRISVCIANYKGEMDLPDCLDSVLAQRGDFHLEVLVHDDASPDGSLALLRSRYPGVRVIESARNVGFCIS' A
#
# COMPACT_ATOMS: atom_id res chain seq x y z
N MET A 1 -10.88 -18.83 -12.54
CA MET A 1 -10.88 -18.46 -11.11
C MET A 1 -11.77 -17.25 -10.97
N THR A 2 -12.94 -17.39 -10.35
CA THR A 2 -13.83 -16.25 -10.07
C THR A 2 -13.26 -15.51 -8.86
N THR A 3 -12.63 -14.36 -9.10
CA THR A 3 -12.17 -13.48 -8.03
C THR A 3 -13.39 -12.89 -7.34
N GLN A 4 -13.74 -13.38 -6.16
CA GLN A 4 -14.72 -12.69 -5.31
C GLN A 4 -14.19 -11.27 -5.04
N PRO A 5 -15.00 -10.22 -5.24
CA PRO A 5 -14.54 -8.86 -5.00
C PRO A 5 -14.14 -8.69 -3.53
N PRO A 6 -13.07 -7.92 -3.23
CA PRO A 6 -12.67 -7.68 -1.85
C PRO A 6 -13.83 -7.01 -1.10
N ARG A 7 -14.07 -7.47 0.13
CA ARG A 7 -15.07 -6.82 1.00
C ARG A 7 -14.51 -5.55 1.63
N ILE A 8 -13.18 -5.44 1.70
CA ILE A 8 -12.46 -4.35 2.34
C ILE A 8 -11.26 -3.98 1.45
N SER A 9 -11.15 -2.69 1.13
CA SER A 9 -9.97 -2.12 0.47
C SER A 9 -9.28 -1.19 1.46
N VAL A 10 -8.01 -1.48 1.79
CA VAL A 10 -7.18 -0.61 2.63
C VAL A 10 -6.33 0.26 1.72
N CYS A 11 -6.61 1.56 1.70
CA CYS A 11 -5.88 2.53 0.91
C CYS A 11 -4.90 3.30 1.80
N ILE A 12 -3.61 3.23 1.48
CA ILE A 12 -2.53 3.87 2.23
C ILE A 12 -1.87 4.90 1.31
N ALA A 13 -1.88 6.16 1.71
CA ALA A 13 -1.05 7.17 1.07
C ALA A 13 0.35 7.13 1.68
N ASN A 14 1.37 7.13 0.83
CA ASN A 14 2.77 7.04 1.23
C ASN A 14 3.58 8.19 0.63
N TYR A 15 4.34 8.86 1.49
CA TYR A 15 5.41 9.77 1.08
C TYR A 15 6.52 9.73 2.14
N LYS A 16 7.73 9.32 1.74
CA LYS A 16 8.88 9.15 2.65
C LYS A 16 8.63 8.18 3.82
N GLY A 17 7.90 7.10 3.55
CA GLY A 17 7.44 6.16 4.58
C GLY A 17 8.33 4.94 4.81
N GLU A 18 9.57 4.89 4.32
CA GLU A 18 10.43 3.69 4.41
C GLU A 18 10.50 3.07 5.81
N MET A 19 10.48 3.91 6.86
CA MET A 19 10.57 3.48 8.25
C MET A 19 9.25 2.94 8.82
N ASP A 20 8.11 3.59 8.53
CA ASP A 20 6.83 3.30 9.18
C ASP A 20 5.96 2.32 8.38
N LEU A 21 6.16 2.29 7.06
CA LEU A 21 5.37 1.48 6.13
C LEU A 21 5.40 -0.03 6.45
N PRO A 22 6.53 -0.62 6.91
CA PRO A 22 6.54 -2.03 7.29
C PRO A 22 5.58 -2.37 8.43
N ASP A 23 5.65 -1.64 9.54
CA ASP A 23 4.80 -1.91 10.71
C ASP A 23 3.32 -1.69 10.38
N CYS A 24 3.02 -0.66 9.57
CA CYS A 24 1.68 -0.42 9.05
C CYS A 24 1.16 -1.61 8.23
N LEU A 25 1.89 -2.03 7.20
CA LEU A 25 1.49 -3.11 6.31
C LEU A 25 1.39 -4.44 7.03
N ASP A 26 2.37 -4.77 7.88
CA ASP A 26 2.37 -6.00 8.66
C ASP A 26 1.16 -6.07 9.60
N SER A 27 0.77 -4.95 10.22
CA SER A 27 -0.43 -4.88 11.06
C SER A 27 -1.74 -5.12 10.28
N VAL A 28 -1.84 -4.59 9.06
CA VAL A 28 -3.01 -4.77 8.17
C VAL A 28 -3.07 -6.21 7.65
N LEU A 29 -1.93 -6.78 7.25
CA LEU A 29 -1.84 -8.15 6.72
C LEU A 29 -1.99 -9.21 7.82
N ALA A 30 -1.76 -8.84 9.09
CA ALA A 30 -1.99 -9.71 10.24
C ALA A 30 -3.48 -9.90 10.58
N GLN A 31 -4.40 -9.11 10.01
CA GLN A 31 -5.83 -9.24 10.27
C GLN A 31 -6.37 -10.61 9.81
N ARG A 32 -7.33 -11.17 10.55
CA ARG A 32 -7.96 -12.46 10.28
C ARG A 32 -9.48 -12.35 10.39
N GLY A 33 -10.21 -13.00 9.50
CA GLY A 33 -11.67 -13.08 9.53
C GLY A 33 -12.27 -13.60 8.23
N ASP A 34 -13.60 -13.69 8.18
CA ASP A 34 -14.36 -14.09 6.98
C ASP A 34 -14.56 -12.90 6.03
N PHE A 35 -13.43 -12.37 5.55
CA PHE A 35 -13.39 -11.30 4.57
C PHE A 35 -12.14 -11.42 3.68
N HIS A 36 -12.28 -10.93 2.45
CA HIS A 36 -11.16 -10.71 1.55
C HIS A 36 -10.73 -9.24 1.61
N LEU A 37 -9.44 -9.02 1.83
CA LEU A 37 -8.83 -7.71 1.95
C LEU A 37 -7.88 -7.49 0.76
N GLU A 38 -7.97 -6.32 0.13
CA GLU A 38 -6.92 -5.80 -0.75
C GLU A 38 -6.23 -4.61 -0.09
N VAL A 39 -4.92 -4.48 -0.34
CA VAL A 39 -4.15 -3.32 0.10
C VAL A 39 -3.66 -2.58 -1.13
N LEU A 40 -3.92 -1.27 -1.14
CA LEU A 40 -3.41 -0.35 -2.13
C LEU A 40 -2.50 0.65 -1.43
N VAL A 41 -1.30 0.84 -1.97
CA VAL A 41 -0.39 1.89 -1.53
C VAL A 41 -0.21 2.86 -2.68
N HIS A 42 -0.60 4.11 -2.46
CA HIS A 42 -0.29 5.21 -3.36
C HIS A 42 1.00 5.87 -2.91
N ASP A 43 2.08 5.69 -3.68
CA ASP A 43 3.35 6.37 -3.46
C ASP A 43 3.35 7.72 -4.17
N ASP A 44 3.46 8.82 -3.42
CA ASP A 44 3.40 10.19 -3.93
C ASP A 44 4.79 10.71 -4.33
N ALA A 45 5.48 9.94 -5.19
CA ALA A 45 6.85 10.19 -5.65
C ALA A 45 7.86 10.28 -4.51
N SER A 46 7.91 9.24 -3.67
CA SER A 46 8.84 9.21 -2.53
C SER A 46 10.30 9.18 -3.00
N PRO A 47 11.18 10.02 -2.44
CA PRO A 47 12.60 10.01 -2.75
C PRO A 47 13.42 8.98 -1.94
N ASP A 48 12.77 8.21 -1.07
CA ASP A 48 13.40 7.23 -0.18
C ASP A 48 13.28 5.79 -0.71
N GLY A 49 13.68 4.80 0.10
CA GLY A 49 13.63 3.38 -0.27
C GLY A 49 12.24 2.75 -0.22
N SER A 50 11.17 3.50 0.12
CA SER A 50 9.84 2.93 0.38
C SER A 50 9.25 2.20 -0.83
N LEU A 51 9.46 2.70 -2.05
CA LEU A 51 9.01 2.03 -3.28
C LEU A 51 9.73 0.71 -3.53
N ALA A 52 11.04 0.67 -3.33
CA ALA A 52 11.82 -0.57 -3.48
C ALA A 52 11.43 -1.60 -2.41
N LEU A 53 11.20 -1.13 -1.18
CA LEU A 53 10.71 -1.91 -0.06
C LEU A 53 9.33 -2.52 -0.36
N LEU A 54 8.38 -1.75 -0.89
CA LEU A 54 7.07 -2.24 -1.31
C LEU A 54 7.17 -3.37 -2.34
N ARG A 55 7.97 -3.17 -3.40
CA ARG A 55 8.11 -4.14 -4.49
C ARG A 55 8.80 -5.44 -4.05
N SER A 56 9.74 -5.36 -3.12
CA SER A 56 10.54 -6.50 -2.66
C SER A 56 9.89 -7.29 -1.53
N ARG A 57 9.34 -6.61 -0.51
CA ARG A 57 8.80 -7.25 0.70
C ARG A 57 7.30 -7.52 0.63
N TYR A 58 6.56 -6.75 -0.16
CA TYR A 58 5.09 -6.79 -0.20
C TYR A 58 4.53 -7.01 -1.62
N PRO A 59 4.90 -8.10 -2.33
CA PRO A 59 4.48 -8.33 -3.71
C PRO A 59 2.95 -8.50 -3.90
N GLY A 60 2.21 -8.75 -2.82
CA GLY A 60 0.75 -8.83 -2.82
C GLY A 60 0.03 -7.48 -2.67
N VAL A 61 0.77 -6.41 -2.36
CA VAL A 61 0.22 -5.04 -2.23
C VAL A 61 0.19 -4.39 -3.61
N ARG A 62 -0.93 -3.74 -3.95
CA ARG A 62 -1.07 -3.01 -5.20
C ARG A 62 -0.49 -1.61 -5.06
N VAL A 63 0.62 -1.34 -5.74
CA VAL A 63 1.29 -0.04 -5.69
C VAL A 63 0.81 0.84 -6.85
N ILE A 64 0.41 2.06 -6.54
CA ILE A 64 0.12 3.14 -7.49
C ILE A 64 1.23 4.17 -7.28
N GLU A 65 2.07 4.40 -8.29
CA GLU A 65 3.23 5.29 -8.20
C GLU A 65 2.94 6.61 -8.94
N SER A 66 3.02 7.73 -8.23
CA SER A 66 2.96 9.06 -8.83
C SER A 66 4.30 9.45 -9.46
N ALA A 67 4.26 10.11 -10.62
CA ALA A 67 5.45 10.67 -11.25
C ALA A 67 5.98 11.94 -10.56
N ARG A 68 5.14 12.60 -9.74
CA ARG A 68 5.47 13.82 -8.99
C ARG A 68 4.68 13.85 -7.69
N ASN A 69 5.26 14.47 -6.66
CA ASN A 69 4.56 14.72 -5.40
C ASN A 69 3.48 15.79 -5.61
N VAL A 70 2.20 15.45 -5.42
CA VAL A 70 1.07 16.38 -5.57
C VAL A 70 0.37 16.69 -4.24
N GLY A 71 0.72 15.97 -3.18
CA GLY A 71 0.14 16.12 -1.86
C GLY A 71 -1.18 15.38 -1.68
N PHE A 72 -1.48 15.06 -0.43
CA PHE A 72 -2.50 14.10 0.02
C PHE A 72 -3.94 14.32 -0.50
N CYS A 73 -4.33 15.56 -0.84
CA CYS A 73 -5.72 15.90 -1.19
C CYS A 73 -5.93 16.27 -2.66
N ILE A 74 -4.90 16.19 -3.51
CA ILE A 74 -4.97 16.60 -4.93
C ILE A 74 -4.81 15.40 -5.88
N SER A 75 -4.86 14.18 -5.31
CA SER A 75 -4.57 12.91 -5.97
C SER A 75 -5.68 12.44 -6.91
#